data_AF-A0A533Z208-F1
#
_entry.id   AF-A0A533Z208-F1
#
_cell.length_a   1.000
_cell.length_b   1.000
_cell.length_c   1.000
_cell.angle_alpha   90.00
_cell.angle_beta   90.00
_cell.angle_gamma   90.00
#
_symmetry.space_group_name_H-M   'P 1'
#
loop_
_entity.id
_entity.type
_entity.pdbx_description
1 polymer ?
#
loop_
_entity_poly.entity_id
_entity_poly.type
_entity_poly.pdbx_seq_one_letter_code
_entity_poly.pdbx_strand_id
1 'polypeptide(L)'
;MKTLLTAMFLLVAVSSVPAQEDLAVPPGMFDAQIQQMKFDQPTRIVGKLIGLDGYEDAVWIEWTHRYDGKRWQRLLNDMQFKVLPRDPGMMEFFKQLKPGAVLHLTVQMDEEGNRQVLELDGT
;
A
#
# COMPACT_ATOMS: atom_id res chain seq x y z
N MET A 1 34.58 47.83 -40.46
CA MET A 1 33.21 47.29 -40.65
C MET A 1 33.28 45.77 -40.57
N LYS A 2 32.38 45.14 -39.79
CA LYS A 2 31.83 43.78 -39.96
C LYS A 2 32.83 42.60 -39.84
N THR A 3 32.64 41.52 -39.07
CA THR A 3 31.62 41.05 -38.11
C THR A 3 32.22 39.80 -37.47
N LEU A 4 31.99 39.56 -36.17
CA LEU A 4 32.19 38.25 -35.54
C LEU A 4 31.31 37.20 -36.23
N LEU A 5 31.81 35.98 -36.41
CA LEU A 5 30.96 34.81 -36.59
C LEU A 5 31.46 33.67 -35.71
N THR A 6 30.81 33.54 -34.56
CA THR A 6 30.94 32.45 -33.59
C THR A 6 30.27 31.20 -34.18
N ALA A 7 31.02 30.13 -34.42
CA ALA A 7 30.45 28.84 -34.79
C ALA A 7 30.04 28.08 -33.51
N MET A 8 28.72 27.94 -33.32
CA MET A 8 28.09 27.23 -32.22
C MET A 8 28.20 25.71 -32.45
N PHE A 9 28.85 25.00 -31.54
CA PHE A 9 28.88 23.54 -31.49
C PHE A 9 27.53 23.03 -30.95
N LEU A 10 26.75 22.32 -31.77
CA LEU A 10 25.53 21.64 -31.33
C LEU A 10 25.89 20.19 -30.95
N LEU A 11 26.13 19.94 -29.65
CA LEU A 11 26.17 18.57 -29.12
C LEU A 11 24.74 18.05 -28.97
N VAL A 12 24.35 17.09 -29.80
CA VAL A 12 23.13 16.31 -29.58
C VAL A 12 23.49 15.18 -28.62
N ALA A 13 23.20 15.38 -27.33
CA ALA A 13 23.26 14.30 -26.34
C ALA A 13 22.08 13.36 -26.58
N VAL A 14 22.35 12.16 -27.12
CA VAL A 14 21.36 11.07 -27.16
C VAL A 14 21.33 10.46 -25.77
N SER A 15 20.33 10.84 -24.97
CA SER A 15 20.03 10.21 -23.70
C SER A 15 19.52 8.79 -23.94
N SER A 16 20.39 7.79 -23.79
CA SER A 16 19.98 6.39 -23.72
C SER A 16 19.15 6.16 -22.45
N VAL A 17 17.82 6.05 -22.62
CA VAL A 17 16.90 5.62 -21.57
C VAL A 17 17.31 4.19 -21.16
N PRO A 18 17.55 3.89 -19.87
CA PRO A 18 17.82 2.52 -19.46
C PRO A 18 16.59 1.67 -19.78
N ALA A 19 16.80 0.55 -20.48
CA ALA A 19 15.75 -0.43 -20.73
C ALA A 19 15.20 -0.88 -19.37
N GLN A 20 13.94 -0.54 -19.10
CA GLN A 20 13.20 -1.10 -17.98
C GLN A 20 13.15 -2.61 -18.20
N GLU A 21 13.77 -3.39 -17.32
CA GLU A 21 13.59 -4.83 -17.29
C GLU A 21 12.09 -5.10 -17.13
N ASP A 22 11.47 -5.58 -18.21
CA ASP A 22 10.08 -5.97 -18.23
C ASP A 22 9.96 -7.24 -17.39
N LEU A 23 9.77 -7.05 -16.08
CA LEU A 23 9.43 -8.11 -15.15
C LEU A 23 8.07 -8.63 -15.58
N ALA A 24 8.07 -9.61 -16.49
CA ALA A 24 6.88 -10.28 -16.97
C ALA A 24 6.12 -10.82 -15.75
N VAL A 25 5.02 -10.14 -15.39
CA VAL A 25 4.21 -10.54 -14.25
C VAL A 25 3.56 -11.88 -14.59
N PRO A 26 3.76 -12.93 -13.77
CA PRO A 26 3.17 -14.23 -14.02
C PRO A 26 1.65 -14.12 -14.21
N PRO A 27 1.07 -14.76 -15.25
CA PRO A 27 -0.37 -14.75 -15.46
C PRO A 27 -1.10 -15.27 -14.21
N GLY A 28 -2.11 -14.53 -13.75
CA GLY A 28 -2.90 -14.85 -12.55
C GLY A 28 -2.37 -14.28 -11.22
N MET A 29 -1.17 -13.69 -11.19
CA MET A 29 -0.65 -13.04 -9.97
C MET A 29 -1.55 -11.86 -9.54
N PHE A 30 -2.01 -11.05 -10.49
CA PHE A 30 -2.90 -9.92 -10.23
C PHE A 30 -4.27 -10.37 -9.72
N ASP A 31 -4.85 -11.41 -10.31
CA ASP A 31 -6.16 -11.93 -9.87
C ASP A 31 -6.08 -12.45 -8.43
N ALA A 32 -5.01 -13.18 -8.09
CA ALA A 32 -4.79 -13.66 -6.73
C ALA A 32 -4.62 -12.50 -5.73
N GLN A 33 -4.02 -11.38 -6.13
CA GLN A 33 -3.87 -10.18 -5.30
C GLN A 33 -5.20 -9.44 -5.12
N ILE A 34 -5.95 -9.23 -6.19
CA ILE A 34 -7.28 -8.61 -6.14
C ILE A 34 -8.22 -9.42 -5.24
N GLN A 35 -8.19 -10.76 -5.34
CA GLN A 35 -8.99 -11.63 -4.47
C GLN A 35 -8.56 -11.52 -3.00
N GLN A 36 -7.25 -11.44 -2.72
CA GLN A 36 -6.75 -11.24 -1.35
C GLN A 36 -7.17 -9.91 -0.75
N MET A 37 -7.33 -8.89 -1.59
CA MET A 37 -7.77 -7.56 -1.18
C MET A 37 -9.28 -7.46 -0.90
N LYS A 38 -10.03 -8.54 -1.13
CA LYS A 38 -11.46 -8.57 -0.82
C LYS A 38 -11.77 -8.80 0.64
N PHE A 39 -10.91 -9.48 1.39
CA PHE A 39 -11.16 -9.77 2.81
C PHE A 39 -12.57 -10.36 3.07
N ASP A 40 -13.02 -11.29 2.21
CA ASP A 40 -14.36 -11.90 2.25
C ASP A 40 -14.65 -12.65 3.57
N GLN A 41 -13.59 -12.99 4.32
CA GLN A 41 -13.66 -13.57 5.66
C GLN A 41 -12.74 -12.81 6.61
N PRO A 42 -12.99 -12.86 7.94
CA PRO A 42 -12.07 -12.30 8.93
C PRO A 42 -10.64 -12.79 8.70
N THR A 43 -9.75 -11.86 8.33
CA THR A 43 -8.38 -12.16 7.95
C THR A 43 -7.42 -11.44 8.86
N ARG A 44 -6.57 -12.20 9.53
CA ARG A 44 -5.49 -11.65 10.37
C ARG A 44 -4.33 -11.19 9.50
N ILE A 45 -3.90 -9.96 9.70
CA ILE A 45 -2.83 -9.31 8.95
C ILE A 45 -1.86 -8.57 9.89
N VAL A 46 -0.66 -8.31 9.37
CA VAL A 46 0.25 -7.32 9.94
C VAL A 46 0.43 -6.22 8.91
N GLY A 47 0.26 -4.98 9.34
CA GLY A 47 0.50 -3.81 8.51
C GLY A 47 1.25 -2.72 9.24
N LYS A 48 1.67 -1.69 8.51
CA LYS A 48 2.20 -0.46 9.08
C LYS A 48 1.23 0.68 8.82
N LEU A 49 1.00 1.50 9.83
CA LEU A 49 0.23 2.73 9.67
C LEU A 49 0.96 3.67 8.72
N ILE A 50 0.31 4.09 7.64
CA ILE A 50 0.85 5.10 6.72
C ILE A 50 0.35 6.49 7.17
N GLY A 51 -0.94 6.60 7.47
CA GLY A 51 -1.55 7.86 7.85
C GLY A 51 -3.06 7.73 8.06
N LEU A 52 -3.69 8.86 8.40
CA LEU A 52 -5.13 8.95 8.62
C LEU A 52 -5.79 9.58 7.38
N ASP A 53 -6.99 9.12 7.04
CA ASP A 53 -7.89 9.76 6.09
C ASP A 53 -9.03 10.42 6.88
N GLY A 54 -8.94 11.75 7.06
CA GLY A 54 -9.91 12.50 7.83
C GLY A 54 -11.23 12.77 7.12
N TYR A 55 -11.37 12.42 5.83
CA TYR A 55 -12.64 12.57 5.11
C TYR A 55 -13.56 11.37 5.35
N GLU A 56 -12.99 10.16 5.40
CA GLU A 56 -13.73 8.90 5.59
C GLU A 56 -13.58 8.33 7.01
N ASP A 57 -12.91 9.05 7.92
CA ASP A 57 -12.49 8.54 9.23
C ASP A 57 -11.80 7.16 9.14
N ALA A 58 -10.94 7.02 8.14
CA ALA A 58 -10.23 5.78 7.82
C ALA A 58 -8.73 5.88 8.14
N VAL A 59 -8.04 4.74 8.07
CA VAL A 59 -6.56 4.71 8.15
C VAL A 59 -5.96 3.98 6.96
N TRP A 60 -4.86 4.53 6.45
CA TRP A 60 -4.07 3.91 5.39
C TRP A 60 -3.06 2.94 5.99
N ILE A 61 -3.04 1.72 5.47
CA ILE A 61 -2.18 0.63 5.94
C ILE A 61 -1.31 0.13 4.79
N GLU A 62 -0.02 -0.01 5.04
CA GLU A 62 0.90 -0.82 4.23
C GLU A 62 0.80 -2.27 4.70
N TRP A 63 0.40 -3.20 3.84
CA TRP A 63 0.19 -4.60 4.20
C TRP A 63 1.45 -5.43 4.03
N THR A 64 1.96 -5.96 5.15
CA THR A 64 3.26 -6.63 5.17
C THR A 64 3.15 -8.15 5.29
N HIS A 65 2.20 -8.65 6.09
CA HIS A 65 2.02 -10.08 6.32
C HIS A 65 0.54 -10.46 6.41
N ARG A 66 0.21 -11.69 6.04
CA ARG A 66 -1.09 -12.31 6.33
C ARG A 66 -0.92 -13.62 7.07
N TYR A 67 -1.88 -13.96 7.91
CA TYR A 67 -1.96 -15.28 8.52
C TYR A 67 -2.77 -16.22 7.61
N ASP A 68 -2.21 -17.37 7.25
CA ASP A 68 -2.90 -18.37 6.40
C ASP A 68 -3.72 -19.41 7.20
N GLY A 69 -3.85 -19.21 8.51
CA GLY A 69 -4.44 -20.18 9.45
C GLY A 69 -3.41 -21.04 10.18
N LYS A 70 -2.16 -21.11 9.68
CA LYS A 70 -1.08 -21.91 10.27
C LYS A 70 0.19 -21.10 10.54
N ARG A 71 0.52 -20.15 9.66
CA ARG A 71 1.72 -19.33 9.74
C ARG A 71 1.52 -17.95 9.14
N TRP A 72 2.38 -17.03 9.55
CA TRP A 72 2.51 -15.72 8.93
C TRP A 72 3.25 -15.85 7.60
N GLN A 73 2.67 -15.30 6.55
CA GLN A 73 3.25 -15.21 5.22
C GLN A 73 3.55 -13.74 4.92
N ARG A 74 4.81 -13.46 4.58
CA ARG A 74 5.23 -12.15 4.08
C ARG A 74 4.68 -11.93 2.68
N LEU A 75 4.16 -10.73 2.42
CA LEU A 75 3.74 -10.32 1.10
C LEU A 75 4.94 -9.78 0.32
N LEU A 76 5.00 -10.13 -0.96
CA LEU A 76 6.12 -9.76 -1.85
C LEU A 76 5.89 -8.40 -2.54
N ASN A 77 4.68 -7.85 -2.45
CA ASN A 77 4.30 -6.62 -3.11
C ASN A 77 3.88 -5.57 -2.07
N ASP A 78 4.24 -4.32 -2.32
CA ASP A 78 3.90 -3.17 -1.47
C ASP A 78 2.43 -2.77 -1.66
N MET A 79 1.52 -3.55 -1.06
CA MET A 79 0.09 -3.28 -1.11
C MET A 79 -0.31 -2.28 -0.03
N GLN A 80 -1.04 -1.25 -0.43
CA GLN A 80 -1.58 -0.24 0.47
C GLN A 80 -3.09 -0.16 0.31
N PHE A 81 -3.82 -0.04 1.42
CA PHE A 81 -5.25 0.15 1.38
C PHE A 81 -5.75 0.90 2.60
N LYS A 82 -6.96 1.47 2.45
CA LYS A 82 -7.72 2.02 3.57
C LYS A 82 -8.46 0.93 4.32
N VAL A 83 -8.52 1.10 5.63
CA VAL A 83 -9.43 0.36 6.51
C VAL A 83 -10.22 1.33 7.39
N LEU A 84 -11.47 1.00 7.65
CA LEU A 84 -12.34 1.70 8.57
C LEU A 84 -12.18 1.09 9.98
N PRO A 85 -11.99 1.91 11.03
CA PRO A 85 -12.12 1.46 12.40
C PRO A 85 -13.54 0.95 12.66
N ARG A 86 -13.70 -0.13 13.44
CA ARG A 86 -15.04 -0.65 13.81
C ARG A 86 -15.83 0.32 14.67
N ASP A 87 -15.15 1.10 15.50
CA ASP A 87 -15.78 2.02 16.43
C ASP A 87 -14.92 3.28 16.64
N PRO A 88 -15.50 4.39 17.15
CA PRO A 88 -14.77 5.63 17.36
C PRO A 88 -13.58 5.50 18.32
N GLY A 89 -13.66 4.59 19.30
CA GLY A 89 -12.57 4.36 20.25
C GLY A 89 -11.32 3.82 19.55
N MET A 90 -11.50 2.93 18.58
CA MET A 90 -10.42 2.42 17.73
C MET A 90 -9.82 3.53 16.85
N MET A 91 -10.62 4.47 16.35
CA MET A 91 -10.09 5.62 15.62
C MET A 91 -9.24 6.53 16.51
N GLU A 92 -9.69 6.79 17.74
CA GLU A 92 -8.91 7.56 18.72
C GLU A 92 -7.60 6.85 19.10
N PHE A 93 -7.59 5.52 19.14
CA PHE A 93 -6.35 4.75 19.28
C PHE A 93 -5.40 5.01 18.10
N PHE A 94 -5.88 4.92 16.86
CA PHE A 94 -5.02 5.15 15.69
C PHE A 94 -4.47 6.58 15.62
N LYS A 95 -5.25 7.59 16.04
CA LYS A 95 -4.80 9.00 16.11
C LYS A 95 -3.60 9.21 17.04
N GLN A 96 -3.38 8.33 18.00
CA GLN A 96 -2.25 8.41 18.94
C GLN A 96 -0.96 7.77 18.38
N LEU A 97 -1.05 7.03 17.28
CA LEU A 97 0.07 6.31 16.70
C LEU A 97 0.84 7.18 15.69
N LYS A 98 2.15 6.91 15.57
CA LYS A 98 2.99 7.52 14.54
C LYS A 98 2.91 6.71 13.24
N PRO A 99 3.04 7.36 12.06
CA PRO A 99 3.32 6.65 10.83
C PRO A 99 4.50 5.68 10.98
N GLY A 100 4.39 4.49 10.40
CA GLY A 100 5.31 3.37 10.54
C GLY A 100 5.01 2.43 11.71
N ALA A 101 4.07 2.76 12.62
CA ALA A 101 3.65 1.87 13.70
C ALA A 101 3.17 0.53 13.14
N VAL A 102 3.68 -0.57 13.71
CA VAL A 102 3.28 -1.93 13.33
C VAL A 102 1.96 -2.26 14.00
N LEU A 103 1.01 -2.75 13.22
CA LEU A 103 -0.34 -3.08 13.62
C LEU A 103 -0.64 -4.53 13.29
N HIS A 104 -1.18 -5.27 14.26
CA HIS A 104 -1.76 -6.57 14.04
C HIS A 104 -3.28 -6.43 14.04
N LEU A 105 -3.91 -6.75 12.92
CA LEU A 105 -5.32 -6.45 12.66
C LEU A 105 -6.05 -7.71 12.22
N THR A 106 -7.30 -7.85 12.63
CA THR A 106 -8.27 -8.70 11.93
C THR A 106 -9.12 -7.80 11.05
N VAL A 107 -9.11 -8.02 9.73
CA VAL A 107 -9.83 -7.21 8.75
C VAL A 107 -10.85 -8.06 8.00
N GLN A 108 -12.05 -7.53 7.79
CA GLN A 108 -13.07 -8.12 6.94
C GLN A 108 -13.74 -7.02 6.12
N MET A 109 -14.15 -7.32 4.89
CA MET A 109 -15.00 -6.41 4.12
C MET A 109 -16.45 -6.46 4.63
N ASP A 110 -17.05 -5.30 4.82
CA ASP A 110 -18.44 -5.16 5.24
C ASP A 110 -19.42 -5.27 4.05
N GLU A 111 -20.71 -5.15 4.32
CA GLU A 111 -21.78 -5.25 3.32
C GLU A 111 -21.75 -4.12 2.28
N GLU A 112 -21.07 -3.00 2.58
CA GLU A 112 -20.92 -1.83 1.71
C GLU A 112 -19.65 -1.92 0.85
N GLY A 113 -18.82 -2.94 1.06
CA GLY A 113 -17.57 -3.16 0.35
C GLY A 113 -16.37 -2.44 0.99
N ASN A 114 -16.52 -1.87 2.19
CA ASN A 114 -15.43 -1.25 2.91
C ASN A 114 -14.68 -2.28 3.74
N ARG A 115 -13.36 -2.13 3.84
CA ARG A 115 -12.53 -2.99 4.69
C ARG A 115 -12.63 -2.47 6.12
N GLN A 116 -13.27 -3.22 7.01
CA GLN A 116 -13.40 -2.85 8.42
C GLN A 116 -12.40 -3.61 9.29
N VAL A 117 -11.77 -2.92 10.23
CA VAL A 117 -10.94 -3.54 11.27
C VAL A 117 -11.85 -4.10 12.35
N LEU A 118 -11.93 -5.43 12.45
CA LEU A 118 -12.73 -6.11 13.45
C LEU A 118 -12.04 -6.13 14.82
N GLU A 119 -10.73 -6.36 14.86
CA GLU A 119 -9.95 -6.54 16.10
C GLU A 119 -8.53 -6.01 15.93
N LEU A 120 -7.94 -5.56 17.05
CA LEU A 120 -6.52 -5.26 17.20
C LEU A 120 -5.91 -6.36 18.09
N ASP A 121 -4.93 -7.11 17.58
CA ASP A 121 -4.20 -8.06 18.42
C ASP A 121 -3.18 -7.28 19.28
N GLY A 122 -3.22 -7.46 20.60
CA GLY A 122 -2.18 -6.97 21.51
C GLY A 122 -2.47 -5.68 22.29
N THR A 123 -3.74 -5.30 22.47
CA THR A 123 -4.17 -4.41 23.57
C THR A 123 -4.38 -5.18 24.86
#